data_AF-A0A8S4QJ41-F1
#
_entry.id   AF-A0A8S4QJ41-F1
#
_cell.length_a   1.000
_cell.length_b   1.000
_cell.length_c   1.000
_cell.angle_alpha   90.00
_cell.angle_beta   90.00
_cell.angle_gamma   90.00
#
_symmetry.space_group_name_H-M   'P 1'
#
loop_
_entity.id
_entity.type
_entity.pdbx_description
1 polymer ?
#
loop_
_entity_poly.entity_id
_entity_poly.type
_entity_poly.pdbx_seq_one_letter_code
_entity_poly.pdbx_strand_id
1 'polypeptide(L)'
;WNIRSVGTSNTSIVIAADDSLIAWGVSPTYGELGTGDINKSTARPREVSSMEGLNITQVAMGFSHTLLLCNDSSEEVKQKLATMPTFDP
;
A
#
# COMPACT_ATOMS: atom_id res chain seq x y z
N TRP A 1 -0.48 11.31 11.47
CA TRP A 1 0.22 10.91 10.25
C TRP A 1 1.59 11.56 10.19
N ASN A 2 2.57 10.88 10.79
CA ASN A 2 3.96 11.10 10.49
C ASN A 2 4.27 10.43 9.14
N ILE A 3 4.44 11.23 8.09
CA ILE A 3 4.64 10.73 6.73
C ILE A 3 6.07 10.23 6.58
N ARG A 4 6.23 8.97 6.15
CA ARG A 4 7.54 8.33 5.99
C ARG A 4 7.96 8.23 4.54
N SER A 5 7.02 7.93 3.65
CA SER A 5 7.29 7.83 2.21
C SER A 5 6.03 8.13 1.41
N VAL A 6 6.21 8.74 0.24
CA VAL A 6 5.15 9.02 -0.73
C VAL A 6 5.57 8.46 -2.08
N GLY A 7 4.67 7.71 -2.71
CA GLY A 7 4.77 7.28 -4.10
C GLY A 7 3.68 7.90 -4.95
N THR A 8 4.00 8.24 -6.19
CA THR A 8 3.05 8.80 -7.16
C THR A 8 3.22 8.10 -8.50
N SER A 9 2.12 7.76 -9.16
CA SER A 9 2.08 7.30 -10.54
C SER A 9 1.29 8.27 -11.42
N ASN A 10 0.78 7.81 -12.55
CA ASN A 10 -0.03 8.61 -13.48
C ASN A 10 -1.30 9.17 -12.81
N THR A 11 -2.06 8.30 -12.16
CA THR A 11 -3.39 8.63 -11.60
C THR A 11 -3.51 8.31 -10.12
N SER A 12 -2.48 7.71 -9.52
CA SER A 12 -2.54 7.11 -8.19
C SER A 12 -1.43 7.63 -7.28
N ILE A 13 -1.73 7.73 -6.00
CA ILE A 13 -0.84 8.18 -4.93
C ILE A 13 -0.95 7.19 -3.79
N VAL A 14 0.19 6.80 -3.24
CA VAL A 14 0.31 5.91 -2.08
C VAL A 14 1.23 6.55 -1.05
N ILE A 15 0.82 6.54 0.20
CA ILE A 15 1.51 7.18 1.31
C ILE A 15 1.67 6.18 2.45
N ALA A 16 2.90 6.00 2.90
CA ALA A 16 3.20 5.33 4.17
C ALA A 16 3.27 6.38 5.28
N ALA A 17 2.40 6.26 6.29
CA ALA A 17 2.33 7.19 7.40
C ALA A 17 1.95 6.47 8.70
N ASP A 18 2.67 6.72 9.78
CA ASP A 18 2.52 5.96 11.03
C ASP A 18 2.51 4.45 10.72
N ASP A 19 1.57 3.67 11.26
CA ASP A 19 1.39 2.24 10.96
C ASP A 19 0.29 1.97 9.90
N SER A 20 0.03 2.99 9.08
CA SER A 20 -1.02 2.99 8.07
C SER A 20 -0.44 3.19 6.67
N LEU A 21 -1.13 2.61 5.69
CA LEU A 21 -0.94 2.92 4.27
C LEU A 21 -2.19 3.63 3.77
N ILE A 22 -2.02 4.82 3.19
CA ILE A 22 -3.11 5.60 2.61
C ILE A 22 -2.92 5.61 1.10
N ALA A 23 -3.97 5.26 0.35
CA ALA A 23 -3.93 5.24 -1.10
C ALA A 23 -5.16 5.92 -1.69
N TRP A 24 -4.96 6.61 -2.81
CA TRP A 24 -6.05 7.09 -3.65
C TRP A 24 -5.61 7.29 -5.09
N GLY A 25 -6.59 7.32 -5.99
CA GLY A 25 -6.34 7.48 -7.41
C GLY A 25 -7.61 7.41 -8.22
N VAL A 26 -7.59 8.08 -9.37
CA VAL A 26 -8.73 8.10 -10.31
C VAL A 26 -8.58 6.97 -11.34
N SER A 27 -9.71 6.50 -11.87
CA SER A 27 -9.70 5.44 -12.88
C SER A 27 -8.99 5.91 -14.17
N PRO A 28 -8.29 5.02 -14.90
CA PRO A 28 -8.13 3.59 -14.60
C PRO A 28 -7.05 3.33 -13.55
N THR A 29 -7.25 2.27 -12.77
CA THR A 29 -6.24 1.66 -11.90
C THR A 29 -6.23 0.15 -12.17
N TYR A 30 -5.14 -0.50 -11.78
CA TYR A 30 -4.82 -1.89 -12.08
C TYR A 30 -4.50 -2.70 -10.82
N GLY A 31 -4.75 -2.14 -9.64
CA GLY A 31 -4.51 -2.76 -8.34
C GLY A 31 -3.43 -2.07 -7.51
N GLU A 32 -2.78 -1.03 -8.06
CA GLU A 32 -1.71 -0.28 -7.41
C GLU A 32 -2.13 0.43 -6.11
N LEU A 33 -3.43 0.61 -5.87
CA LEU A 33 -3.97 1.16 -4.62
C LEU A 33 -4.00 0.15 -3.46
N GLY A 34 -3.89 -1.16 -3.74
CA GLY A 34 -3.83 -2.20 -2.70
C GLY A 34 -5.12 -2.44 -1.90
N THR A 35 -6.26 -1.86 -2.32
CA THR A 35 -7.53 -1.91 -1.59
C THR A 35 -8.26 -3.25 -1.65
N GLY A 36 -7.80 -4.21 -2.46
CA GLY A 36 -8.35 -5.58 -2.54
C GLY A 36 -9.73 -5.72 -3.21
N ASP A 37 -10.47 -4.63 -3.39
CA ASP A 37 -11.81 -4.63 -3.99
C ASP A 37 -11.81 -4.34 -5.49
N ILE A 38 -12.91 -4.72 -6.18
CA ILE A 38 -13.23 -4.34 -7.56
C ILE A 38 -13.37 -2.81 -7.73
N ASN A 39 -13.41 -2.05 -6.62
CA ASN A 39 -13.37 -0.59 -6.64
C ASN A 39 -11.99 -0.11 -7.08
N LYS A 40 -11.82 -0.03 -8.41
CA LYS A 40 -10.58 0.36 -9.08
C LYS A 40 -10.10 1.71 -8.56
N SER A 41 -10.97 2.71 -8.44
CA SER A 41 -10.54 4.07 -8.08
C SER A 41 -11.20 4.60 -6.81
N THR A 42 -10.48 5.42 -6.07
CA THR A 42 -11.04 6.27 -5.01
C THR A 42 -10.54 7.70 -5.20
N ALA A 43 -11.47 8.66 -5.30
CA ALA A 43 -11.14 10.07 -5.44
C ALA A 43 -10.66 10.73 -4.14
N ARG A 44 -10.75 10.01 -3.01
CA ARG A 44 -10.36 10.51 -1.69
C ARG A 44 -9.32 9.59 -1.06
N PRO A 45 -8.36 10.15 -0.28
CA PRO A 45 -7.43 9.37 0.53
C PRO A 45 -8.20 8.33 1.35
N ARG A 46 -7.83 7.06 1.20
CA ARG A 46 -8.43 5.96 1.95
C ARG A 46 -7.33 5.09 2.54
N GLU A 47 -7.52 4.68 3.78
CA GLU A 47 -6.64 3.73 4.42
C GLU A 47 -6.81 2.33 3.80
N VAL A 48 -5.68 1.70 3.53
CA VAL A 48 -5.58 0.35 2.99
C VAL A 48 -5.52 -0.60 4.19
N SER A 49 -6.69 -1.03 4.66
CA SER A 49 -6.84 -1.83 5.89
C SER A 49 -6.06 -3.14 5.89
N SER A 50 -5.82 -3.74 4.72
CA SER A 50 -4.96 -4.93 4.60
C SER A 50 -3.53 -4.69 5.12
N MET A 51 -3.06 -3.44 5.09
CA MET A 51 -1.71 -3.04 5.47
C MET A 51 -1.59 -2.50 6.90
N GLU A 52 -2.69 -2.41 7.65
CA GLU A 52 -2.70 -1.85 9.01
C GLU A 52 -1.74 -2.57 9.97
N GLY A 53 -0.92 -1.85 10.73
CA GLY A 53 0.05 -2.47 11.65
C GLY A 53 1.27 -3.07 10.94
N LEU A 54 1.41 -2.87 9.63
CA LEU A 54 2.69 -3.10 8.95
C LEU A 54 3.55 -1.84 8.98
N ASN A 55 4.83 -2.06 9.27
CA ASN A 55 5.80 -0.98 9.33
C ASN A 55 6.38 -0.67 7.94
N ILE A 56 5.61 0.01 7.09
CA ILE A 56 6.04 0.36 5.72
C ILE A 56 7.05 1.50 5.73
N THR A 57 8.31 1.20 5.40
CA THR A 57 9.42 2.15 5.43
C THR A 57 9.62 2.91 4.11
N GLN A 58 9.25 2.30 2.99
CA GLN A 58 9.41 2.91 1.67
C GLN A 58 8.28 2.51 0.72
N VAL A 59 7.92 3.45 -0.14
CA VAL A 59 6.94 3.28 -1.22
C VAL A 59 7.62 3.62 -2.54
N ALA A 60 7.52 2.73 -3.53
CA ALA A 60 7.90 3.00 -4.91
C ALA A 60 6.73 2.63 -5.83
N MET A 61 6.44 3.47 -6.82
CA MET A 61 5.37 3.23 -7.78
C MET A 61 5.90 3.20 -9.20
N GLY A 62 5.42 2.23 -9.97
CA GLY A 62 5.55 2.22 -11.43
C GLY A 62 4.32 2.85 -12.08
N PHE A 63 4.14 2.62 -13.39
CA PHE A 63 2.98 3.13 -14.12
C PHE A 63 1.65 2.61 -13.56
N SER A 64 1.60 1.33 -13.17
CA SER A 64 0.38 0.61 -12.78
C SER A 64 0.61 -0.42 -11.67
N HIS A 65 1.68 -0.26 -10.87
CA HIS A 65 1.99 -1.14 -9.75
C HIS A 65 2.66 -0.37 -8.61
N THR A 66 2.59 -0.92 -7.41
CA THR A 66 3.19 -0.35 -6.20
C THR A 66 4.06 -1.41 -5.53
N LEU A 67 5.25 -1.00 -5.11
CA LEU A 67 6.15 -1.77 -4.28
C LEU A 67 6.24 -1.10 -2.91
N LEU A 68 6.14 -1.92 -1.87
CA LEU A 68 6.22 -1.49 -0.48
C LEU A 68 7.38 -2.23 0.19
N LEU A 69 8.25 -1.50 0.87
CA LEU A 69 9.25 -2.09 1.74
C LEU A 69 8.70 -2.10 3.16
N CYS A 70 8.56 -3.29 3.74
CA CYS A 70 8.12 -3.46 5.13
C CYS A 70 9.31 -3.82 6.01
N ASN A 71 9.42 -3.19 7.17
CA ASN A 71 10.38 -3.61 8.19
C ASN A 71 9.75 -4.71 9.06
N ASP A 72 10.30 -5.91 8.99
CA ASP A 72 9.85 -7.13 9.67
C ASP A 72 10.55 -7.37 11.02
N SER A 73 11.16 -6.35 11.64
CA SER A 73 11.89 -6.52 12.90
C SER A 73 11.01 -6.99 14.08
N SER A 74 9.69 -6.79 14.03
CA SER A 74 8.75 -7.22 15.08
C SER A 74 8.09 -8.55 14.71
N GLU A 75 7.89 -9.42 15.71
CA GLU A 75 7.28 -10.74 15.51
C GLU A 75 5.81 -10.62 15.06
N GLU A 76 5.09 -9.59 15.50
CA GLU A 76 3.73 -9.28 15.05
C GLU A 76 3.70 -8.99 13.54
N VAL A 77 4.67 -8.21 13.05
CA VAL A 77 4.80 -7.91 11.62
C VAL A 77 5.13 -9.17 10.83
N LYS A 78 6.06 -10.01 11.30
CA LYS A 78 6.39 -11.28 10.64
C LYS A 78 5.20 -12.22 10.53
N GLN A 79 4.44 -12.37 11.62
CA GLN A 79 3.23 -13.20 11.63
C GLN A 79 2.19 -12.67 10.64
N LYS A 80 1.98 -11.35 10.60
CA LYS A 80 1.07 -10.75 9.63
C LYS A 80 1.54 -10.96 8.19
N LEU A 81 2.81 -10.73 7.89
CA LEU A 81 3.39 -10.96 6.55
C LEU A 81 3.25 -12.42 6.10
N ALA A 82 3.39 -13.38 7.02
CA ALA A 82 3.23 -14.81 6.72
C ALA A 82 1.79 -15.20 6.33
N THR A 83 0.79 -14.40 6.70
CA THR A 83 -0.62 -14.63 6.30
C THR A 83 -0.98 -14.00 4.96
N MET A 84 -0.10 -13.17 4.39
CA MET A 84 -0.35 -12.53 3.11
C MET A 84 -0.17 -13.51 1.94
N PRO A 85 -0.93 -13.36 0.84
CA PRO A 85 -0.82 -14.22 -0.32
C PRO A 85 0.56 -14.10 -0.97
N THR A 86 1.19 -15.22 -1.26
CA THR A 86 2.39 -15.28 -2.10
C THR A 86 1.98 -15.32 -3.57
N PHE A 87 2.69 -14.55 -4.39
CA PHE A 87 2.47 -14.52 -5.83
C PHE A 87 3.54 -15.38 -6.53
N ASP A 88 3.09 -16.39 -7.28
CA ASP A 88 3.92 -17.23 -8.15
C ASP A 88 3.39 -17.08 -9.59
N PRO A 89 4.16 -16.44 -10.51
CA PRO A 89 3.68 -15.98 -11.81
C PRO A 89 3.42 -17.09 -12.85
#